data_AF-A0A7T5UK42-F1
#
_entry.id   AF-A0A7T5UK42-F1
#
_cell.length_a   1.000
_cell.length_b   1.000
_cell.length_c   1.000
_cell.angle_alpha   90.00
_cell.angle_beta   90.00
_cell.angle_gamma   90.00
#
_symmetry.space_group_name_H-M   'P 1'
#
loop_
_entity.id
_entity.type
_entity.pdbx_description
1 polymer ?
#
loop_
_entity_poly.entity_id
_entity_poly.type
_entity_poly.pdbx_seq_one_letter_code
_entity_poly.pdbx_strand_id
1 'polypeptide(L)'
;MSAGNVVRALANRLKEYGLPPVNVILDTSIPRERLEKLMGEHANIYLFDLRDRRLTPEDIKRLTENEDGIDITSVRSLEPHLVFYDWFAHEAFNEDPDEIYVPYGSGRIFENLLAHQERSVRNDTNGRKDPRLKIPLSRLVNMNILGAEPEKEDSVADKLTARFKPFRMFDDHDIGAVRSLLFTGENTGVYRVSEERINQAHRLMSREFETGPSASAGLALYLDRFEKGEVNPNKKVLVVNTGKEI
;
A
#
# COMPACT_ATOMS: atom_id res chain seq x y z
N MET A 1 0.05 9.04 6.33
CA MET A 1 1.02 9.13 7.43
C MET A 1 1.38 7.72 7.83
N SER A 2 2.62 7.29 7.66
CA SER A 2 2.99 5.87 7.80
C SER A 2 3.33 5.54 9.25
N ALA A 3 2.35 5.00 9.98
CA ALA A 3 2.61 4.47 11.31
C ALA A 3 3.43 3.16 11.21
N GLY A 4 4.58 3.12 11.88
CA GLY A 4 5.34 1.89 12.16
C GLY A 4 6.31 1.42 11.08
N ASN A 5 5.81 0.69 10.08
CA ASN A 5 6.66 -0.16 9.23
C ASN A 5 7.67 0.62 8.37
N VAL A 6 7.25 1.74 7.79
CA VAL A 6 8.12 2.58 6.96
C VAL A 6 9.22 3.24 7.81
N VAL A 7 8.86 3.72 9.00
CA VAL A 7 9.81 4.32 9.94
C VAL A 7 10.89 3.31 10.31
N ARG A 8 10.50 2.10 10.70
CA ARG A 8 11.44 1.03 11.04
C ARG A 8 12.35 0.64 9.87
N ALA A 9 11.77 0.51 8.67
CA ALA A 9 12.55 0.18 7.47
C ALA A 9 13.60 1.25 7.15
N LEU A 10 13.23 2.54 7.25
CA LEU A 10 14.14 3.66 7.06
C LEU A 10 15.20 3.72 8.17
N ALA A 11 14.79 3.66 9.43
CA ALA A 11 15.69 3.70 10.58
C ALA A 11 16.77 2.63 10.48
N ASN A 12 16.40 1.39 10.13
CA ASN A 12 17.34 0.30 9.93
C ASN A 12 18.37 0.58 8.84
N ARG A 13 17.94 1.09 7.68
CA ARG A 13 18.84 1.39 6.57
C ARG A 13 19.75 2.59 6.87
N LEU A 14 19.22 3.67 7.45
CA LEU A 14 20.04 4.81 7.82
C LEU A 14 21.11 4.42 8.85
N LYS A 15 20.76 3.58 9.83
CA LYS A 15 21.71 3.04 10.80
C LYS A 15 22.81 2.20 10.14
N GLU A 16 22.44 1.31 9.23
CA GLU A 16 23.37 0.46 8.48
C GLU A 16 24.39 1.29 7.68
N TYR A 17 23.96 2.39 7.08
CA TYR A 17 24.83 3.29 6.32
C TYR A 17 25.54 4.36 7.16
N GLY A 18 25.38 4.36 8.49
CA GLY A 18 25.99 5.36 9.38
C GLY A 18 25.43 6.79 9.18
N LEU A 19 24.21 6.90 8.69
CA LEU A 19 23.52 8.18 8.46
C LEU A 19 22.77 8.64 9.74
N PRO A 20 22.44 9.95 9.85
CA PRO A 20 21.65 10.47 10.96
C PRO A 20 20.30 9.75 11.14
N PRO A 21 19.75 9.70 12.36
CA PRO A 21 18.43 9.10 12.61
C PRO A 21 17.34 9.81 11.80
N VAL A 22 16.29 9.06 11.44
CA VAL A 22 15.14 9.63 10.72
C VAL A 22 14.29 10.48 11.68
N ASN A 23 13.97 11.73 11.29
CA ASN A 23 13.01 12.55 12.02
C ASN A 23 11.58 12.15 11.61
N VAL A 24 10.74 11.84 12.59
CA VAL A 24 9.39 11.32 12.37
C VAL A 24 8.38 12.11 13.16
N ILE A 25 7.38 12.66 12.47
CA ILE A 25 6.20 13.25 13.10
C ILE A 25 5.12 12.17 13.24
N LEU A 26 4.62 11.96 14.45
CA LEU A 26 3.53 11.04 14.78
C LEU A 26 2.36 11.82 15.42
N ASP A 27 1.15 11.29 15.28
CA ASP A 27 -0.02 11.89 15.90
C ASP A 27 0.02 11.74 17.43
N THR A 28 -0.46 12.74 18.17
CA THR A 28 -0.56 12.69 19.64
C THR A 28 -1.43 11.54 20.16
N SER A 29 -2.33 10.99 19.33
CA SER A 29 -3.16 9.84 19.65
C SER A 29 -2.47 8.47 19.47
N ILE A 30 -1.18 8.43 19.09
CA ILE A 30 -0.46 7.15 18.93
C ILE A 30 -0.49 6.32 20.23
N PRO A 31 -0.82 5.01 20.17
CA PRO A 31 -0.77 4.14 21.34
C PRO A 31 0.62 4.12 21.99
N ARG A 32 0.66 4.19 23.33
CA ARG A 32 1.90 4.25 24.11
C ARG A 32 2.88 3.12 23.79
N GLU A 33 2.38 1.89 23.65
CA GLU A 33 3.20 0.73 23.30
C GLU A 33 3.92 0.91 21.96
N ARG A 34 3.22 1.46 20.95
CA ARG A 34 3.79 1.74 19.62
C ARG A 34 4.85 2.84 19.70
N LEU A 35 4.57 3.89 20.48
CA LEU A 35 5.52 4.97 20.72
C LEU A 35 6.81 4.45 21.37
N GLU A 36 6.69 3.63 22.42
CA GLU A 36 7.84 3.05 23.12
C GLU A 36 8.69 2.17 22.20
N LYS A 37 8.08 1.36 21.33
CA LYS A 37 8.81 0.58 20.32
C LYS A 37 9.56 1.46 19.33
N LEU A 38 8.93 2.53 18.83
CA LEU A 38 9.55 3.46 17.88
C LEU A 38 10.67 4.29 18.49
N MET A 39 10.56 4.66 19.77
CA MET A 39 11.63 5.35 20.51
C MET A 39 12.89 4.50 20.68
N GLY A 40 12.78 3.17 20.56
CA GLY A 40 13.92 2.25 20.56
C GLY A 40 14.65 2.12 19.22
N GLU A 41 14.11 2.72 18.15
CA GLU A 41 14.69 2.66 16.80
C GLU A 41 15.65 3.83 16.54
N HIS A 42 16.40 3.78 15.43
CA HIS A 42 17.27 4.88 14.96
C HIS A 42 16.44 6.04 14.36
N ALA A 43 15.58 6.64 15.19
CA ALA A 43 14.61 7.65 14.82
C ALA A 43 14.41 8.71 15.92
N ASN A 44 14.28 9.98 15.53
CA ASN A 44 13.86 11.07 16.40
C ASN A 44 12.34 11.24 16.28
N ILE A 45 11.62 11.15 17.39
CA ILE A 45 10.16 11.17 17.39
C ILE A 45 9.63 12.53 17.86
N TYR A 46 8.77 13.13 17.04
CA TYR A 46 8.08 14.38 17.30
C TYR A 46 6.57 14.12 17.32
N LEU A 47 5.87 14.57 18.37
CA LEU A 47 4.42 14.40 18.48
C LEU A 47 3.71 15.69 18.10
N PHE A 48 2.72 15.59 17.23
CA PHE A 48 1.89 16.72 16.78
C PHE A 48 0.44 16.28 16.62
N ASP A 49 -0.54 17.16 16.80
CA ASP A 49 -1.93 16.83 16.48
C ASP A 49 -2.14 16.96 14.97
N LEU A 50 -2.19 15.81 14.29
CA LEU A 50 -2.26 15.74 12.84
C LEU A 50 -3.71 15.68 12.34
N ARG A 51 -4.68 15.76 13.26
CA ARG A 51 -6.10 15.89 12.94
C ARG A 51 -6.50 17.33 12.63
N ASP A 52 -5.77 18.31 13.16
CA ASP A 52 -6.09 19.73 13.03
C ASP A 52 -5.90 20.25 11.59
N ARG A 53 -4.77 19.92 10.97
CA ARG A 53 -4.47 20.31 9.58
C ARG A 53 -3.47 19.40 8.89
N ARG A 54 -3.50 19.40 7.56
CA ARG A 54 -2.46 18.79 6.73
C ARG A 54 -1.17 19.60 6.86
N LEU A 55 -0.06 18.93 7.17
CA LEU A 55 1.27 19.54 7.19
C LEU A 55 1.85 19.63 5.77
N THR A 56 2.49 20.76 5.46
CA THR A 56 3.34 20.92 4.26
C THR A 56 4.77 20.45 4.54
N PRO A 57 5.61 20.22 3.52
CA PRO A 57 7.03 19.95 3.72
C PRO A 57 7.74 21.00 4.58
N GLU A 58 7.40 22.28 4.42
CA GLU A 58 7.95 23.38 5.22
C GLU A 58 7.51 23.28 6.68
N ASP A 59 6.23 22.95 6.94
CA ASP A 59 5.75 22.66 8.29
C ASP A 59 6.52 21.49 8.92
N ILE A 60 6.71 20.39 8.18
CA ILE A 60 7.40 19.18 8.67
C ILE A 60 8.84 19.50 9.05
N LYS A 61 9.58 20.20 8.18
CA LYS A 61 10.97 20.58 8.42
C LYS A 61 11.11 21.50 9.63
N ARG A 62 10.23 22.49 9.77
CA ARG A 62 10.22 23.39 10.92
C ARG A 62 9.88 22.67 12.23
N LEU A 63 8.85 21.82 12.22
CA LEU A 63 8.41 21.07 13.40
C LEU A 63 9.42 20.02 13.87
N THR A 64 10.33 19.61 12.99
CA THR A 64 11.40 18.65 13.29
C THR A 64 12.77 19.29 13.45
N GLU A 65 12.83 20.63 13.60
CA GLU A 65 14.06 21.40 13.76
C GLU A 65 15.11 21.09 12.66
N ASN A 66 14.63 20.90 11.42
CA ASN A 66 15.40 20.39 10.29
C ASN A 66 15.10 21.21 9.02
N GLU A 67 15.21 22.55 9.11
CA GLU A 67 14.83 23.49 8.05
C GLU A 67 15.57 23.24 6.72
N ASP A 68 16.86 22.90 6.81
CA ASP A 68 17.74 22.54 5.68
C ASP A 68 17.69 21.05 5.32
N GLY A 69 16.86 20.28 6.02
CA GLY A 69 16.69 18.85 5.82
C GLY A 69 15.93 18.49 4.55
N ILE A 70 15.96 17.20 4.24
CA ILE A 70 15.22 16.62 3.11
C ILE A 70 13.93 15.99 3.63
N ASP A 71 12.78 16.50 3.17
CA ASP A 71 11.49 15.83 3.41
C ASP A 71 11.34 14.63 2.48
N ILE A 72 11.32 13.44 3.08
CA ILE A 72 11.17 12.15 2.39
C ILE A 72 9.74 11.58 2.49
N THR A 73 8.79 12.35 3.05
CA THR A 73 7.38 11.96 3.18
C THR A 73 6.73 11.71 1.81
N SER A 74 7.28 12.34 0.78
CA SER A 74 6.92 12.12 -0.61
C SER A 74 8.16 11.93 -1.47
N VAL A 75 8.34 10.72 -2.03
CA VAL A 75 9.31 10.49 -3.10
C VAL A 75 9.06 11.37 -4.32
N ARG A 76 7.89 12.03 -4.45
CA ARG A 76 7.62 12.90 -5.60
C ARG A 76 8.65 14.01 -5.79
N SER A 77 9.27 14.48 -4.70
CA SER A 77 10.29 15.54 -4.77
C SER A 77 11.63 15.04 -5.29
N LEU A 78 11.90 13.73 -5.20
CA LEU A 78 13.16 13.12 -5.63
C LEU A 78 12.99 12.40 -6.97
N GLU A 79 11.92 11.61 -7.11
CA GLU A 79 11.60 10.84 -8.30
C GLU A 79 10.07 10.70 -8.46
N PRO A 80 9.38 11.66 -9.11
CA PRO A 80 7.92 11.68 -9.25
C PRO A 80 7.34 10.50 -10.04
N HIS A 81 8.20 9.75 -10.74
CA HIS A 81 7.85 8.59 -11.54
C HIS A 81 8.31 7.25 -10.93
N LEU A 82 8.98 7.27 -9.76
CA LEU A 82 9.44 6.04 -9.12
C LEU A 82 8.25 5.26 -8.60
N VAL A 83 8.10 4.06 -9.15
CA VAL A 83 7.11 3.09 -8.74
C VAL A 83 7.67 2.39 -7.50
N PHE A 84 7.15 2.73 -6.31
CA PHE A 84 7.41 1.89 -5.14
C PHE A 84 6.97 0.45 -5.47
N TYR A 85 7.60 -0.55 -4.88
CA TYR A 85 7.22 -1.95 -5.13
C TYR A 85 7.43 -2.45 -6.58
N ASP A 86 8.32 -1.84 -7.38
CA ASP A 86 8.61 -2.28 -8.76
C ASP A 86 8.96 -3.77 -8.84
N TRP A 87 9.86 -4.24 -7.97
CA TRP A 87 10.19 -5.67 -7.92
C TRP A 87 9.00 -6.55 -7.51
N PHE A 88 8.26 -6.13 -6.48
CA PHE A 88 7.07 -6.82 -6.01
C PHE A 88 5.99 -6.94 -7.11
N ALA A 89 5.81 -5.90 -7.93
CA ALA A 89 4.83 -5.94 -9.01
C ALA A 89 5.17 -7.07 -10.01
N HIS A 90 6.43 -7.18 -10.42
CA HIS A 90 6.88 -8.28 -11.29
C HIS A 90 6.73 -9.64 -10.63
N GLU A 91 7.04 -9.78 -9.34
CA GLU A 91 6.84 -11.03 -8.60
C GLU A 91 5.36 -11.42 -8.56
N ALA A 92 4.48 -10.50 -8.20
CA ALA A 92 3.04 -10.73 -8.15
C ALA A 92 2.46 -11.10 -9.52
N PHE A 93 2.90 -10.46 -10.60
CA PHE A 93 2.45 -10.80 -11.95
C PHE A 93 3.02 -12.12 -12.45
N ASN A 94 4.27 -12.44 -12.12
CA ASN A 94 4.91 -13.67 -12.57
C ASN A 94 4.35 -14.93 -11.88
N GLU A 95 3.62 -14.76 -10.79
CA GLU A 95 2.76 -15.82 -10.25
C GLU A 95 1.58 -16.16 -11.18
N ASP A 96 1.33 -15.39 -12.25
CA ASP A 96 0.22 -15.56 -13.20
C ASP A 96 -1.17 -15.72 -12.54
N PRO A 97 -1.55 -14.87 -11.56
CA PRO A 97 -2.89 -14.93 -10.97
C PRO A 97 -3.93 -14.32 -11.92
N ASP A 98 -5.18 -14.74 -11.82
CA ASP A 98 -6.29 -14.06 -12.48
C ASP A 98 -6.79 -12.86 -11.66
N GLU A 99 -6.61 -12.91 -10.33
CA GLU A 99 -7.08 -11.87 -9.39
C GLU A 99 -6.03 -11.66 -8.27
N ILE A 100 -5.69 -10.39 -8.02
CA ILE A 100 -4.74 -9.94 -7.00
C ILE A 100 -5.47 -9.08 -5.96
N TYR A 101 -5.53 -9.53 -4.72
CA TYR A 101 -6.19 -8.84 -3.62
C TYR A 101 -5.18 -8.14 -2.72
N VAL A 102 -5.35 -6.83 -2.54
CA VAL A 102 -4.42 -5.99 -1.80
C VAL A 102 -5.13 -5.15 -0.73
N PRO A 103 -4.53 -4.94 0.45
CA PRO A 103 -5.03 -3.95 1.38
C PRO A 103 -4.86 -2.53 0.79
N TYR A 104 -5.89 -1.70 0.92
CA TYR A 104 -5.96 -0.37 0.32
C TYR A 104 -6.08 0.72 1.39
N GLY A 105 -4.94 1.30 1.78
CA GLY A 105 -4.87 2.45 2.69
C GLY A 105 -4.42 3.72 1.97
N SER A 106 -3.10 3.88 1.87
CA SER A 106 -2.48 4.97 1.08
C SER A 106 -2.59 4.77 -0.44
N GLY A 107 -3.08 3.62 -0.89
CA GLY A 107 -3.24 3.27 -2.30
C GLY A 107 -1.98 2.76 -3.01
N ARG A 108 -0.78 2.92 -2.42
CA ARG A 108 0.50 2.70 -3.13
C ARG A 108 0.63 1.34 -3.80
N ILE A 109 0.36 0.23 -3.10
CA ILE A 109 0.51 -1.11 -3.68
C ILE A 109 -0.43 -1.28 -4.88
N PHE A 110 -1.70 -0.91 -4.72
CA PHE A 110 -2.71 -0.99 -5.77
C PHE A 110 -2.35 -0.12 -6.98
N GLU A 111 -2.04 1.16 -6.75
CA GLU A 111 -1.70 2.12 -7.79
C GLU A 111 -0.44 1.72 -8.55
N ASN A 112 0.56 1.15 -7.87
CA ASN A 112 1.79 0.68 -8.50
C ASN A 112 1.56 -0.54 -9.39
N LEU A 113 0.71 -1.49 -8.96
CA LEU A 113 0.34 -2.63 -9.82
C LEU A 113 -0.34 -2.13 -11.11
N LEU A 114 -1.28 -1.17 -11.01
CA LEU A 114 -1.91 -0.56 -12.19
C LEU A 114 -0.91 0.17 -13.09
N ALA A 115 -0.06 1.00 -12.50
CA ALA A 115 0.98 1.71 -13.24
C ALA A 115 1.92 0.75 -13.98
N HIS A 116 2.22 -0.42 -13.41
CA HIS A 116 3.03 -1.43 -14.09
C HIS A 116 2.30 -2.16 -15.20
N GLN A 117 1.00 -2.42 -15.09
CA GLN A 117 0.20 -2.95 -16.21
C GLN A 117 0.23 -1.96 -17.40
N GLU A 118 -0.11 -0.70 -17.15
CA GLU A 118 -0.10 0.36 -18.18
C GLU A 118 1.30 0.54 -18.79
N ARG A 119 2.34 0.61 -17.94
CA ARG A 119 3.73 0.72 -18.40
C ARG A 119 4.15 -0.47 -19.24
N SER A 120 3.71 -1.69 -18.91
CA SER A 120 4.05 -2.89 -19.68
C SER A 120 3.43 -2.86 -21.08
N VAL A 121 2.18 -2.39 -21.21
CA VAL A 121 1.53 -2.19 -22.52
C VAL A 121 2.28 -1.16 -23.36
N ARG A 122 2.61 -0.01 -22.76
CA ARG A 122 3.38 1.04 -23.44
C ARG A 122 4.76 0.56 -23.86
N ASN A 123 5.44 -0.18 -22.99
CA ASN A 123 6.76 -0.74 -23.24
C ASN A 123 6.74 -1.72 -24.41
N ASP A 124 5.75 -2.62 -24.44
CA ASP A 124 5.56 -3.58 -25.53
C ASP A 124 5.32 -2.89 -26.88
N THR A 125 4.42 -1.89 -26.89
CA THR A 125 4.12 -1.08 -28.09
C THR A 125 5.35 -0.37 -28.66
N ASN A 126 6.29 0.00 -27.79
CA ASN A 126 7.55 0.67 -28.17
C ASN A 126 8.72 -0.29 -28.42
N GLY A 127 8.49 -1.61 -28.37
CA GLY A 127 9.55 -2.62 -28.53
C GLY A 127 10.55 -2.68 -27.36
N ARG A 128 10.18 -2.16 -26.19
CA ARG A 128 11.03 -2.05 -24.98
C ARG A 128 10.50 -2.94 -23.84
N LYS A 129 10.30 -4.22 -24.12
CA LYS A 129 9.81 -5.20 -23.13
C LYS A 129 10.69 -5.21 -21.88
N ASP A 130 10.06 -5.22 -20.71
CA ASP A 130 10.78 -5.40 -19.44
C ASP A 130 11.17 -6.88 -19.30
N PRO A 131 12.46 -7.23 -19.24
CA PRO A 131 12.90 -8.63 -19.17
C PRO A 131 12.51 -9.34 -17.87
N ARG A 132 12.05 -8.60 -16.85
CA ARG A 132 11.60 -9.16 -15.57
C ARG A 132 10.18 -9.70 -15.62
N LEU A 133 9.37 -9.23 -16.58
CA LEU A 133 8.03 -9.74 -16.81
C LEU A 133 8.13 -11.04 -17.63
N LYS A 134 7.81 -12.17 -17.01
CA LYS A 134 7.94 -13.51 -17.58
C LYS A 134 6.64 -14.02 -18.20
N ILE A 135 5.51 -13.42 -17.84
CA ILE A 135 4.20 -13.77 -18.36
C ILE A 135 3.87 -13.03 -19.67
N PRO A 136 2.98 -13.57 -20.52
CA PRO A 136 2.49 -12.83 -21.68
C PRO A 136 1.76 -11.55 -21.28
N LEU A 137 1.92 -10.48 -22.07
CA LEU A 137 1.20 -9.22 -21.85
C LEU A 137 -0.32 -9.42 -21.85
N SER A 138 -0.84 -10.32 -22.69
CA SER A 138 -2.26 -10.66 -22.74
C SER A 138 -2.78 -11.26 -21.43
N ARG A 139 -1.93 -11.95 -20.65
CA ARG A 139 -2.29 -12.39 -19.29
C ARG A 139 -2.31 -11.21 -18.35
N LEU A 140 -1.25 -10.41 -18.36
CA LEU A 140 -1.08 -9.25 -17.47
C LEU A 140 -2.26 -8.27 -17.52
N VAL A 141 -2.70 -7.86 -18.72
CA VAL A 141 -3.78 -6.87 -18.88
C VAL A 141 -5.18 -7.40 -18.54
N ASN A 142 -5.33 -8.72 -18.39
CA ASN A 142 -6.59 -9.35 -17.97
C ASN A 142 -6.63 -9.67 -16.46
N MET A 143 -5.51 -9.46 -15.75
CA MET A 143 -5.48 -9.64 -14.29
C MET A 143 -6.33 -8.56 -13.62
N ASN A 144 -7.14 -8.95 -12.64
CA ASN A 144 -7.91 -8.03 -11.83
C ASN A 144 -7.11 -7.65 -10.59
N ILE A 145 -6.98 -6.35 -10.29
CA ILE A 145 -6.36 -5.88 -9.06
C ILE A 145 -7.46 -5.29 -8.16
N LEU A 146 -7.61 -5.84 -6.96
CA LEU A 146 -8.71 -5.54 -6.06
C LEU A 146 -8.17 -4.97 -4.75
N GLY A 147 -8.41 -3.68 -4.54
CA GLY A 147 -8.08 -2.98 -3.30
C GLY A 147 -9.18 -3.15 -2.26
N ALA A 148 -8.82 -3.49 -1.03
CA ALA A 148 -9.74 -3.63 0.09
C ALA A 148 -9.57 -2.48 1.09
N GLU A 149 -10.61 -1.68 1.29
CA GLU A 149 -10.65 -0.66 2.35
C GLU A 149 -11.80 -0.94 3.35
N PRO A 150 -11.66 -0.56 4.63
CA PRO A 150 -12.74 -0.77 5.61
C PRO A 150 -13.96 0.09 5.30
N GLU A 151 -15.15 -0.41 5.63
CA GLU A 151 -16.39 0.36 5.54
C GLU A 151 -16.45 1.55 6.51
N LYS A 152 -15.71 1.48 7.63
CA LYS A 152 -15.74 2.45 8.73
C LYS A 152 -14.37 3.04 9.01
N GLU A 153 -14.31 4.32 9.38
CA GLU A 153 -13.05 5.00 9.73
C GLU A 153 -12.42 4.47 11.03
N ASP A 154 -13.23 3.98 11.97
CA ASP A 154 -12.84 3.46 13.28
C ASP A 154 -12.57 1.94 13.29
N SER A 155 -12.28 1.38 12.11
CA SER A 155 -11.95 -0.04 11.94
C SER A 155 -10.69 -0.47 12.69
N VAL A 156 -10.63 -1.75 13.09
CA VAL A 156 -9.39 -2.39 13.57
C VAL A 156 -8.29 -2.42 12.51
N ALA A 157 -8.63 -2.27 11.24
CA ALA A 157 -7.69 -2.03 10.15
C ALA A 157 -7.31 -0.53 10.07
N ASP A 158 -6.82 0.02 11.19
CA ASP A 158 -6.56 1.45 11.41
C ASP A 158 -5.51 2.04 10.43
N LYS A 159 -4.70 1.21 9.77
CA LYS A 159 -3.72 1.65 8.76
C LYS A 159 -4.35 1.94 7.41
N LEU A 160 -5.60 1.53 7.20
CA LEU A 160 -6.31 1.73 5.94
C LEU A 160 -7.20 2.98 5.95
N THR A 161 -7.49 3.55 7.12
CA THR A 161 -8.51 4.59 7.31
C THR A 161 -7.95 6.03 7.36
N ALA A 162 -6.80 6.27 6.73
CA ALA A 162 -6.17 7.60 6.74
C ALA A 162 -7.07 8.69 6.10
N ARG A 163 -7.50 9.67 6.91
CA ARG A 163 -8.38 10.79 6.49
C ARG A 163 -7.84 11.65 5.36
N PHE A 164 -6.52 11.84 5.33
CA PHE A 164 -5.85 12.57 4.25
C PHE A 164 -5.02 11.59 3.42
N LYS A 165 -5.35 11.45 2.13
CA LYS A 165 -4.60 10.68 1.12
C LYS A 165 -3.86 11.63 0.14
N PRO A 166 -2.89 12.45 0.62
CA PRO A 166 -2.30 13.55 -0.13
C PRO A 166 -1.49 13.15 -1.37
N PHE A 167 -1.22 11.86 -1.56
CA PHE A 167 -0.37 11.34 -2.63
C PHE A 167 -1.05 10.25 -3.47
N ARG A 168 -2.39 10.22 -3.46
CA ARG A 168 -3.18 9.37 -4.34
C ARG A 168 -2.78 9.67 -5.80
N MET A 169 -2.37 8.64 -6.54
CA MET A 169 -1.96 8.73 -7.94
C MET A 169 -3.12 8.48 -8.89
N PHE A 170 -4.08 7.65 -8.49
CA PHE A 170 -5.27 7.34 -9.28
C PHE A 170 -6.53 7.62 -8.47
N ASP A 171 -7.39 8.51 -8.95
CA ASP A 171 -8.74 8.65 -8.43
C ASP A 171 -9.70 7.60 -9.02
N ASP A 172 -10.98 7.63 -8.62
CA ASP A 172 -11.97 6.65 -9.11
C ASP A 172 -12.24 6.80 -10.62
N HIS A 173 -12.10 8.01 -11.15
CA HIS A 173 -12.23 8.30 -12.58
C HIS A 173 -11.03 7.73 -13.34
N ASP A 174 -9.81 7.88 -12.82
CA ASP A 174 -8.61 7.30 -13.42
C ASP A 174 -8.66 5.77 -13.44
N ILE A 175 -9.10 5.14 -12.34
CA ILE A 175 -9.31 3.68 -12.30
C ILE A 175 -10.36 3.25 -13.34
N GLY A 176 -11.44 4.02 -13.46
CA GLY A 176 -12.46 3.81 -14.50
C GLY A 176 -11.87 3.89 -15.91
N ALA A 177 -11.05 4.90 -16.19
CA ALA A 177 -10.41 5.09 -17.49
C ALA A 177 -9.45 3.94 -17.84
N VAL A 178 -8.62 3.47 -16.90
CA VAL A 178 -7.70 2.34 -17.10
C VAL A 178 -8.47 1.05 -17.42
N ARG A 179 -9.62 0.82 -16.79
CA ARG A 179 -10.52 -0.30 -17.13
C ARG A 179 -11.11 -0.14 -18.53
N SER A 180 -11.61 1.04 -18.86
CA SER A 180 -12.21 1.31 -20.18
C SER A 180 -11.20 1.21 -21.33
N LEU A 181 -9.92 1.44 -21.07
CA LEU A 181 -8.83 1.30 -22.04
C LEU A 181 -8.29 -0.15 -22.14
N LEU A 182 -8.89 -1.12 -21.42
CA LEU A 182 -8.49 -2.53 -21.40
C LEU A 182 -7.04 -2.76 -20.97
N PHE A 183 -6.51 -1.88 -20.12
CA PHE A 183 -5.16 -2.04 -19.55
C PHE A 183 -5.16 -2.86 -18.25
N THR A 184 -6.33 -3.26 -17.77
CA THR A 184 -6.51 -4.10 -16.59
C THR A 184 -7.81 -4.92 -16.70
N GLY A 185 -7.95 -5.95 -15.86
CA GLY A 185 -9.15 -6.76 -15.78
C GLY A 185 -10.39 -5.96 -15.35
N GLU A 186 -11.55 -6.36 -15.86
CA GLU A 186 -12.83 -5.65 -15.73
C GLU A 186 -13.28 -5.43 -14.28
N ASN A 187 -12.88 -6.30 -13.35
CA ASN A 187 -13.23 -6.25 -11.93
C ASN A 187 -12.19 -5.52 -11.08
N THR A 188 -11.25 -4.82 -11.71
CA THR A 188 -10.29 -3.99 -11.00
C THR A 188 -10.99 -2.84 -10.30
N GLY A 189 -10.64 -2.59 -9.04
CA GLY A 189 -11.25 -1.52 -8.28
C GLY A 189 -10.93 -1.57 -6.79
N VAL A 190 -11.39 -0.54 -6.09
CA VAL A 190 -11.34 -0.46 -4.62
C VAL A 190 -12.72 -0.79 -4.09
N TYR A 191 -12.77 -1.71 -3.12
CA TYR A 191 -13.98 -2.26 -2.57
C TYR A 191 -13.97 -2.11 -1.05
N ARG A 192 -15.15 -1.82 -0.51
CA ARG A 192 -15.34 -1.73 0.93
C ARG A 192 -15.57 -3.11 1.53
N VAL A 193 -15.01 -3.33 2.71
CA VAL A 193 -15.10 -4.61 3.43
C VAL A 193 -15.55 -4.37 4.86
N SER A 194 -16.46 -5.22 5.32
CA SER A 194 -17.00 -5.13 6.68
C SER A 194 -15.96 -5.49 7.74
N GLU A 195 -16.15 -4.95 8.94
CA GLU A 195 -15.31 -5.19 10.11
C GLU A 195 -15.26 -6.68 10.49
N GLU A 196 -16.39 -7.36 10.38
CA GLU A 196 -16.53 -8.79 10.67
C GLU A 196 -15.68 -9.64 9.72
N ARG A 197 -15.66 -9.26 8.43
CA ARG A 197 -14.85 -9.93 7.41
C ARG A 197 -13.35 -9.70 7.62
N ILE A 198 -12.95 -8.47 7.97
CA ILE A 198 -11.56 -8.15 8.31
C ILE A 198 -11.09 -9.02 9.49
N ASN A 199 -11.90 -9.08 10.55
CA ASN A 199 -11.61 -9.91 11.72
C ASN A 199 -11.57 -11.41 11.38
N GLN A 200 -12.48 -11.90 10.54
CA GLN A 200 -12.47 -13.28 10.08
C GLN A 200 -11.21 -13.61 9.29
N ALA A 201 -10.86 -12.78 8.31
CA ALA A 201 -9.66 -12.95 7.50
C ALA A 201 -8.39 -12.94 8.35
N HIS A 202 -8.30 -12.00 9.30
CA HIS A 202 -7.18 -11.92 10.22
C HIS A 202 -7.03 -13.19 11.07
N ARG A 203 -8.13 -13.74 11.61
CA ARG A 203 -8.10 -15.01 12.37
C ARG A 203 -7.69 -16.22 11.53
N LEU A 204 -7.98 -16.22 10.24
CA LEU A 204 -7.59 -17.30 9.34
C LEU A 204 -6.11 -17.19 8.96
N MET A 205 -5.69 -16.01 8.51
CA MET A 205 -4.33 -15.76 8.03
C MET A 205 -3.30 -15.84 9.16
N SER A 206 -3.65 -15.42 10.39
CA SER A 206 -2.73 -15.44 11.54
C SER A 206 -2.36 -16.84 12.06
N ARG A 207 -3.01 -17.90 11.55
CA ARG A 207 -2.65 -19.29 11.87
C ARG A 207 -1.33 -19.71 11.21
N GLU A 208 -1.06 -19.15 10.03
CA GLU A 208 0.04 -19.56 9.15
C GLU A 208 1.08 -18.44 8.97
N PHE A 209 0.68 -17.18 9.15
CA PHE A 209 1.53 -16.03 8.84
C PHE A 209 1.49 -14.97 9.94
N GLU A 210 2.61 -14.27 10.11
CA GLU A 210 2.60 -13.01 10.85
C GLU A 210 1.84 -11.94 10.05
N THR A 211 0.72 -11.49 10.60
CA THR A 211 -0.17 -10.52 9.93
C THR A 211 -0.91 -9.66 10.96
N GLY A 212 -1.33 -8.47 10.53
CA GLY A 212 -2.25 -7.59 11.27
C GLY A 212 -3.62 -7.53 10.58
N PRO A 213 -4.63 -6.89 11.20
CA PRO A 213 -5.94 -6.74 10.58
C PRO A 213 -5.90 -5.96 9.26
N SER A 214 -5.14 -4.87 9.15
CA SER A 214 -5.02 -4.10 7.90
C SER A 214 -4.39 -4.94 6.80
N ALA A 215 -3.34 -5.71 7.13
CA ALA A 215 -2.68 -6.60 6.18
C ALA A 215 -3.58 -7.76 5.70
N SER A 216 -4.59 -8.11 6.50
CA SER A 216 -5.54 -9.18 6.18
C SER A 216 -6.75 -8.70 5.35
N ALA A 217 -6.90 -7.39 5.10
CA ALA A 217 -8.06 -6.84 4.40
C ALA A 217 -8.21 -7.36 2.96
N GLY A 218 -7.11 -7.65 2.26
CA GLY A 218 -7.16 -8.29 0.93
C GLY A 218 -7.85 -9.66 0.98
N LEU A 219 -7.51 -10.49 1.97
CA LEU A 219 -8.18 -11.78 2.18
C LEU A 219 -9.66 -11.58 2.57
N ALA A 220 -9.97 -10.55 3.34
CA ALA A 220 -11.33 -10.24 3.73
C ALA A 220 -12.22 -9.95 2.52
N LEU A 221 -11.71 -9.18 1.55
CA LEU A 221 -12.41 -8.94 0.29
C LEU A 221 -12.59 -10.22 -0.54
N TYR A 222 -11.56 -11.07 -0.61
CA TYR A 222 -11.67 -12.37 -1.28
C TYR A 222 -12.78 -13.23 -0.66
N LEU A 223 -12.83 -13.35 0.67
CA LEU A 223 -13.84 -14.15 1.37
C LEU A 223 -15.25 -13.63 1.13
N ASP A 224 -15.43 -12.31 1.17
CA ASP A 224 -16.72 -11.67 0.92
C ASP A 224 -17.21 -11.93 -0.52
N ARG A 225 -16.34 -11.76 -1.52
CA ARG A 225 -16.66 -12.06 -2.92
C ARG A 225 -16.91 -13.55 -3.17
N PHE A 226 -16.14 -14.41 -2.51
CA PHE A 226 -16.30 -15.86 -2.62
C PHE A 226 -17.68 -16.30 -2.11
N GLU A 227 -18.12 -15.77 -0.96
CA GLU A 227 -19.44 -16.08 -0.41
C GLU A 227 -20.59 -15.54 -1.28
N LYS A 228 -20.37 -14.42 -1.96
CA LYS A 228 -21.32 -13.86 -2.94
C LYS A 228 -21.35 -14.60 -4.28
N GLY A 229 -20.47 -15.59 -4.49
CA GLY A 229 -20.36 -16.32 -5.76
C GLY A 229 -19.69 -15.52 -6.88
N GLU A 230 -18.97 -14.44 -6.54
CA GLU A 230 -18.29 -13.55 -7.49
C GLU A 230 -16.86 -14.02 -7.83
N VAL A 231 -16.39 -15.07 -7.16
CA VAL A 231 -15.08 -15.69 -7.38
C VAL A 231 -15.26 -17.03 -8.08
N ASN A 232 -14.56 -17.23 -9.20
CA ASN A 232 -14.51 -18.52 -9.86
C ASN A 232 -13.46 -19.41 -9.16
N PRO A 233 -13.83 -20.59 -8.61
CA PRO A 233 -12.91 -21.45 -7.86
C PRO A 233 -11.79 -22.06 -8.71
N ASN A 234 -11.91 -22.02 -10.05
CA ASN A 234 -10.87 -22.51 -10.95
C ASN A 234 -9.82 -21.43 -11.30
N LYS A 235 -10.00 -20.19 -10.85
CA LYS A 235 -9.04 -19.10 -11.07
C LYS A 235 -7.93 -19.13 -10.03
N LYS A 236 -6.71 -18.77 -10.44
CA LYS A 236 -5.60 -18.56 -9.50
C LYS A 236 -5.77 -17.20 -8.83
N VAL A 237 -5.74 -17.18 -7.51
CA VAL A 237 -5.86 -15.96 -6.70
C VAL A 237 -4.58 -15.71 -5.93
N LEU A 238 -4.14 -14.44 -5.92
CA LEU A 238 -3.04 -13.97 -5.09
C LEU A 238 -3.56 -12.98 -4.05
N VAL A 239 -3.19 -13.18 -2.78
CA VAL A 239 -3.53 -12.27 -1.69
C VAL A 239 -2.25 -11.69 -1.09
N VAL A 240 -2.16 -10.37 -0.99
CA VAL A 240 -0.97 -9.67 -0.51
C VAL A 240 -1.05 -9.44 0.99
N ASN A 241 -0.18 -10.09 1.75
CA ASN A 241 0.02 -9.84 3.17
C ASN A 241 1.13 -8.78 3.35
N THR A 242 0.79 -7.61 3.92
CA THR A 242 1.77 -6.54 4.21
C THR A 242 2.49 -6.68 5.55
N GLY A 243 2.24 -7.79 6.26
CA GLY A 243 2.92 -8.19 7.48
C GLY A 243 2.17 -7.81 8.76
N LYS A 244 2.74 -8.20 9.90
CA LYS A 244 2.21 -7.84 11.22
C LYS A 244 2.52 -6.39 11.55
N GLU A 245 1.50 -5.68 12.03
CA GLU A 245 1.61 -4.30 12.49
C GLU A 245 2.24 -4.26 13.89
N ILE A 246 3.06 -3.24 14.13
CA ILE A 246 3.68 -2.95 15.44
C ILE A 246 2.73 -2.17 16.34
#